data_AF-A0A7W9X4B4-F1
#
_entry.id   AF-A0A7W9X4B4-F1
#
_cell.length_a   1.000
_cell.length_b   1.000
_cell.length_c   1.000
_cell.angle_alpha   90.00
_cell.angle_beta   90.00
_cell.angle_gamma   90.00
#
_symmetry.space_group_name_H-M   'P 1'
#
loop_
_entity.id
_entity.type
_entity.pdbx_description
1 polymer ?
#
loop_
_entity_poly.entity_id
_entity_poly.type
_entity_poly.pdbx_seq_one_letter_code
_entity_poly.pdbx_strand_id
1 'polypeptide(L)'
;MTIDFDRSDNLQRPPMGQTRDPITHPLIVTATFVSRVDSTPRSERPQDAGSAKSKHGNEVHLPNWRPGALALEGNENLAFEHWDEYWRKVHGPKFAWDEPGSSSERVLRYDQVHRIASGPSSFFPPPYRAMIGDDGKLPAEPEKCVPPYGRPRWDGLAYITYAEQDDIERVLGQEKFAERIIADEQVAFRMVTREITREYILIPSARHRDPISLVKIHMRNPDLSREEFQRRLLDEHAPLVMGQSATTEFVKRYAVLLNIGSTQKDPEGSKIDAVSILSFASLNDVEDYLVSNDHEAIAQSEAALTGEGSEWWTAINYSVMNRLMPEVATER
;
A
#
# COMPACT_ATOMS: atom_id res chain seq x y z
N MET A 1 17.64 30.39 -14.36
CA MET A 1 17.42 29.27 -13.42
C MET A 1 17.50 28.00 -14.22
N THR A 2 18.65 27.32 -14.17
CA THR A 2 18.80 25.96 -14.67
C THR A 2 18.07 25.06 -13.68
N ILE A 3 16.88 24.58 -14.06
CA ILE A 3 16.19 23.53 -13.31
C ILE A 3 16.97 22.27 -13.64
N ASP A 4 17.90 21.93 -12.76
CA ASP A 4 18.77 20.78 -12.91
C ASP A 4 17.92 19.50 -12.76
N PHE A 5 17.41 19.00 -13.89
CA PHE A 5 16.66 17.74 -13.97
C PHE A 5 17.50 16.54 -13.54
N ASP A 6 18.81 16.70 -13.36
CA ASP A 6 19.68 15.66 -12.83
C ASP A 6 19.31 15.32 -11.38
N ARG A 7 18.55 16.15 -10.65
CA ARG A 7 18.13 15.92 -9.25
C ARG A 7 16.78 15.19 -9.07
N SER A 8 16.37 14.37 -10.05
CA SER A 8 15.12 13.59 -9.97
C SER A 8 15.15 12.47 -8.92
N ASP A 9 13.97 11.91 -8.60
CA ASP A 9 13.80 10.69 -7.78
C ASP A 9 14.69 9.52 -8.22
N ASN A 10 15.13 9.52 -9.48
CA ASN A 10 16.02 8.51 -10.02
C ASN A 10 17.43 8.51 -9.38
N LEU A 11 17.93 9.65 -8.88
CA LEU A 11 19.24 9.67 -8.20
C LEU A 11 19.21 8.95 -6.86
N GLN A 12 18.05 8.82 -6.23
CA GLN A 12 17.89 8.15 -4.93
C GLN A 12 17.78 6.63 -5.08
N ARG A 13 18.11 6.09 -6.26
CA ARG A 13 18.03 4.67 -6.58
C ARG A 13 19.38 4.18 -7.12
N PRO A 14 19.72 2.90 -6.94
CA PRO A 14 20.93 2.35 -7.53
C PRO A 14 20.85 2.40 -9.06
N PRO A 15 21.97 2.65 -9.76
CA PRO A 15 23.34 2.78 -9.23
C PRO A 15 23.73 4.21 -8.78
N MET A 16 22.81 5.18 -8.81
CA MET A 16 23.14 6.59 -8.60
C MET A 16 23.17 7.01 -7.13
N GLY A 17 22.38 6.35 -6.27
CA GLY A 17 22.35 6.59 -4.83
C GLY A 17 23.37 5.75 -4.05
N GLN A 18 23.83 6.25 -2.91
CA GLN A 18 24.66 5.47 -1.98
C GLN A 18 23.83 4.30 -1.43
N THR A 19 24.33 3.08 -1.65
CA THR A 19 23.74 1.87 -1.09
C THR A 19 24.28 1.61 0.31
N ARG A 20 23.44 1.03 1.16
CA ARG A 20 23.81 0.45 2.45
C ARG A 20 23.97 -1.05 2.30
N ASP A 21 24.83 -1.60 3.15
CA ASP A 21 25.04 -3.03 3.27
C ASP A 21 23.73 -3.76 3.62
N PRO A 22 23.63 -5.07 3.31
CA PRO A 22 22.49 -5.89 3.71
C PRO A 22 22.20 -5.80 5.20
N ILE A 23 20.92 -5.71 5.54
CA ILE A 23 20.45 -5.69 6.92
C ILE A 23 19.65 -6.97 7.17
N THR A 24 20.09 -7.78 8.12
CA THR A 24 19.46 -9.07 8.46
C THR A 24 18.50 -8.98 9.64
N HIS A 25 18.51 -7.89 10.42
CA HIS A 25 17.51 -7.70 11.48
C HIS A 25 16.24 -7.02 10.91
N PRO A 26 15.08 -7.13 11.60
CA PRO A 26 13.87 -6.46 11.17
C PRO A 26 14.07 -4.95 11.01
N LEU A 27 13.55 -4.40 9.92
CA LEU A 27 13.53 -2.95 9.67
C LEU A 27 12.25 -2.33 10.23
N ILE A 28 12.26 -1.01 10.40
CA ILE A 28 11.07 -0.27 10.81
C ILE A 28 10.42 0.32 9.57
N VAL A 29 9.11 0.09 9.40
CA VAL A 29 8.34 0.59 8.26
C VAL A 29 7.15 1.39 8.75
N THR A 30 6.98 2.61 8.24
CA THR A 30 5.68 3.29 8.32
C THR A 30 4.80 2.78 7.18
N ALA A 31 3.84 1.92 7.53
CA ALA A 31 2.93 1.30 6.59
C ALA A 31 1.67 2.17 6.47
N THR A 32 1.81 3.26 5.71
CA THR A 32 0.80 4.32 5.64
C THR A 32 -0.22 4.00 4.55
N PHE A 33 -1.38 3.50 4.93
CA PHE A 33 -2.48 3.31 3.98
C PHE A 33 -3.15 4.64 3.67
N VAL A 34 -3.45 4.83 2.39
CA VAL A 34 -4.07 6.06 1.91
C VAL A 34 -5.35 5.75 1.16
N SER A 35 -6.32 6.64 1.32
CA SER A 35 -7.51 6.68 0.47
C SER A 35 -7.55 8.01 -0.27
N ARG A 36 -7.90 7.96 -1.54
CA ARG A 36 -7.91 9.15 -2.39
C ARG A 36 -9.00 10.12 -1.96
N VAL A 37 -8.78 11.41 -2.16
CA VAL A 37 -9.88 12.37 -2.19
C VAL A 37 -10.83 11.98 -3.32
N ASP A 38 -12.11 11.81 -2.98
CA ASP A 38 -13.19 11.55 -3.91
C ASP A 38 -14.51 12.11 -3.34
N SER A 39 -15.59 11.97 -4.11
CA SER A 39 -16.93 12.42 -3.74
C SER A 39 -17.73 11.39 -2.93
N THR A 40 -17.11 10.35 -2.39
CA THR A 40 -17.85 9.32 -1.63
C THR A 40 -18.31 9.87 -0.27
N PRO A 41 -19.57 9.67 0.15
CA PRO A 41 -20.09 10.14 1.43
C PRO A 41 -19.26 9.69 2.64
N ARG A 42 -19.25 10.51 3.70
CA ARG A 42 -18.52 10.20 4.95
C ARG A 42 -19.03 8.96 5.68
N SER A 43 -20.29 8.61 5.49
CA SER A 43 -20.89 7.39 6.04
C SER A 43 -20.36 6.12 5.40
N GLU A 44 -19.82 6.21 4.18
CA GLU A 44 -19.30 5.06 3.43
C GLU A 44 -17.77 5.01 3.50
N ARG A 45 -17.11 6.16 3.48
CA ARG A 45 -15.65 6.26 3.61
C ARG A 45 -15.30 7.32 4.66
N PRO A 46 -14.44 7.04 5.64
CA PRO A 46 -13.99 8.06 6.58
C PRO A 46 -13.21 9.19 5.91
N GLN A 47 -13.11 10.34 6.57
CA GLN A 47 -12.29 11.48 6.13
C GLN A 47 -11.60 12.08 7.36
N ASP A 48 -10.30 12.32 7.26
CA ASP A 48 -9.52 12.98 8.30
C ASP A 48 -9.91 14.45 8.43
N ALA A 49 -9.86 14.97 9.65
CA ALA A 49 -10.10 16.38 9.91
C ALA A 49 -9.07 17.23 9.16
N GLY A 50 -9.54 18.25 8.43
CA GLY A 50 -8.69 19.11 7.60
C GLY A 50 -8.32 18.54 6.24
N SER A 51 -8.63 17.28 5.92
CA SER A 51 -8.39 16.68 4.60
C SER A 51 -9.49 16.99 3.59
N ALA A 52 -9.27 16.66 2.31
CA ALA A 52 -10.14 17.03 1.19
C ALA A 52 -10.33 18.56 1.07
N LYS A 53 -9.20 19.27 0.94
CA LYS A 53 -9.19 20.73 0.79
C LYS A 53 -9.79 21.22 -0.54
N SER A 54 -10.29 22.44 -0.51
CA SER A 54 -10.65 23.24 -1.68
C SER A 54 -9.48 24.07 -2.19
N LYS A 55 -9.61 24.67 -3.38
CA LYS A 55 -8.60 25.57 -3.97
C LYS A 55 -8.25 26.79 -3.11
N HIS A 56 -9.06 27.07 -2.08
CA HIS A 56 -8.84 28.14 -1.11
C HIS A 56 -8.29 27.64 0.23
N GLY A 57 -7.89 26.37 0.35
CA GLY A 57 -7.30 25.81 1.57
C GLY A 57 -8.30 25.43 2.68
N ASN A 58 -9.60 25.55 2.42
CA ASN A 58 -10.67 25.16 3.35
C ASN A 58 -11.08 23.70 3.13
N GLU A 59 -11.37 22.97 4.21
CA GLU A 59 -11.94 21.61 4.14
C GLU A 59 -13.27 21.62 3.40
N VAL A 60 -13.48 20.65 2.50
CA VAL A 60 -14.77 20.38 1.89
C VAL A 60 -15.52 19.36 2.76
N HIS A 61 -16.49 19.83 3.54
CA HIS A 61 -17.21 18.98 4.50
C HIS A 61 -18.14 17.95 3.83
N LEU A 62 -18.68 18.25 2.65
CA LEU A 62 -19.66 17.44 1.94
C LEU A 62 -19.25 17.24 0.46
N PRO A 63 -18.17 16.48 0.21
CA PRO A 63 -17.62 16.33 -1.14
C PRO A 63 -18.58 15.62 -2.10
N ASN A 64 -19.48 14.77 -1.60
CA ASN A 64 -20.53 14.11 -2.37
C ASN A 64 -21.60 15.06 -2.94
N TRP A 65 -21.82 16.22 -2.30
CA TRP A 65 -22.76 17.24 -2.75
C TRP A 65 -22.08 18.36 -3.54
N ARG A 66 -20.76 18.50 -3.40
CA ARG A 66 -19.95 19.58 -4.00
C ARG A 66 -18.60 19.05 -4.51
N PRO A 67 -18.57 18.07 -5.42
CA PRO A 67 -17.32 17.48 -5.89
C PRO A 67 -16.43 18.52 -6.58
N GLY A 68 -17.03 19.46 -7.33
CA GLY A 68 -16.33 20.59 -7.96
C GLY A 68 -15.62 21.55 -7.00
N ALA A 69 -15.84 21.45 -5.69
CA ALA A 69 -15.13 22.24 -4.68
C ALA A 69 -13.77 21.64 -4.28
N LEU A 70 -13.52 20.36 -4.60
CA LEU A 70 -12.27 19.67 -4.30
C LEU A 70 -11.10 20.32 -5.06
N ALA A 71 -9.96 20.50 -4.39
CA ALA A 71 -8.80 21.17 -4.96
C ALA A 71 -8.14 20.35 -6.06
N LEU A 72 -7.94 19.06 -5.81
CA LEU A 72 -7.22 18.16 -6.69
C LEU A 72 -8.02 17.90 -7.97
N GLU A 73 -9.17 17.22 -7.83
CA GLU A 73 -10.04 16.90 -8.97
C GLU A 73 -11.50 16.85 -8.52
N GLY A 74 -12.34 17.62 -9.21
CA GLY A 74 -13.77 17.70 -8.92
C GLY A 74 -14.64 16.97 -9.95
N ASN A 75 -14.07 16.55 -11.07
CA ASN A 75 -14.73 15.69 -12.04
C ASN A 75 -14.54 14.22 -11.60
N GLU A 76 -15.64 13.57 -11.24
CA GLU A 76 -15.62 12.18 -10.75
C GLU A 76 -15.04 11.20 -11.77
N ASN A 77 -15.17 11.49 -13.07
CA ASN A 77 -14.64 10.67 -14.15
C ASN A 77 -13.11 10.78 -14.30
N LEU A 78 -12.46 11.72 -13.62
CA LEU A 78 -11.00 11.94 -13.68
C LEU A 78 -10.33 11.81 -12.30
N ALA A 79 -11.12 11.74 -11.23
CA ALA A 79 -10.61 11.84 -9.86
C ALA A 79 -9.63 10.72 -9.50
N PHE A 80 -9.80 9.52 -10.06
CA PHE A 80 -8.88 8.42 -9.81
C PHE A 80 -7.55 8.62 -10.53
N GLU A 81 -7.60 8.95 -11.81
CA GLU A 81 -6.44 9.14 -12.68
C GLU A 81 -5.61 10.33 -12.21
N HIS A 82 -6.25 11.45 -11.90
CA HIS A 82 -5.55 12.65 -11.43
C HIS A 82 -4.94 12.42 -10.03
N TRP A 83 -5.60 11.67 -9.15
CA TRP A 83 -5.00 11.25 -7.88
C TRP A 83 -3.76 10.38 -8.08
N ASP A 84 -3.84 9.37 -8.95
CA ASP A 84 -2.72 8.48 -9.26
C ASP A 84 -1.51 9.27 -9.79
N GLU A 85 -1.75 10.15 -10.77
CA GLU A 85 -0.71 11.03 -11.33
C GLU A 85 -0.14 11.98 -10.29
N TYR A 86 -0.99 12.64 -9.49
CA TYR A 86 -0.54 13.59 -8.48
C TYR A 86 0.31 12.90 -7.42
N TRP A 87 -0.15 11.75 -6.89
CA TRP A 87 0.58 11.03 -5.86
C TRP A 87 1.96 10.61 -6.36
N ARG A 88 2.03 10.06 -7.57
CA ARG A 88 3.30 9.58 -8.15
C ARG A 88 4.24 10.67 -8.63
N LYS A 89 3.70 11.66 -9.34
CA LYS A 89 4.50 12.63 -10.11
C LYS A 89 4.73 13.95 -9.38
N VAL A 90 3.92 14.27 -8.36
CA VAL A 90 4.00 15.54 -7.62
C VAL A 90 4.34 15.31 -6.15
N HIS A 91 3.56 14.48 -5.45
CA HIS A 91 3.75 14.26 -4.01
C HIS A 91 4.97 13.40 -3.69
N GLY A 92 5.10 12.24 -4.35
CA GLY A 92 6.22 11.30 -4.12
C GLY A 92 7.60 11.93 -4.23
N PRO A 93 7.90 12.71 -5.29
CA PRO A 93 9.20 13.39 -5.43
C PRO A 93 9.53 14.34 -4.28
N LYS A 94 8.53 14.93 -3.60
CA LYS A 94 8.78 15.82 -2.45
C LYS A 94 9.39 15.07 -1.29
N PHE A 95 9.08 13.79 -1.07
CA PHE A 95 9.74 13.00 -0.03
C PHE A 95 11.24 12.86 -0.29
N ALA A 96 11.62 12.61 -1.55
CA ALA A 96 13.00 12.38 -1.98
C ALA A 96 13.85 13.66 -2.13
N TRP A 97 13.21 14.83 -2.19
CA TRP A 97 13.88 16.11 -2.44
C TRP A 97 14.43 16.75 -1.16
N ASP A 98 15.74 16.90 -1.02
CA ASP A 98 16.31 17.61 0.13
C ASP A 98 16.30 19.13 -0.10
N GLU A 99 15.58 19.85 0.77
CA GLU A 99 15.67 21.32 0.87
C GLU A 99 16.78 21.72 1.85
N PRO A 100 17.36 22.93 1.74
CA PRO A 100 18.32 23.42 2.74
C PRO A 100 17.77 23.30 4.17
N GLY A 101 18.48 22.56 5.03
CA GLY A 101 18.05 22.31 6.41
C GLY A 101 17.18 21.06 6.62
N SER A 102 16.87 20.31 5.55
CA SER A 102 16.17 19.02 5.60
C SER A 102 17.00 17.92 4.95
N SER A 103 16.77 16.67 5.37
CA SER A 103 17.45 15.50 4.79
C SER A 103 16.56 14.26 4.83
N SER A 104 16.52 13.57 3.70
CA SER A 104 15.86 12.28 3.50
C SER A 104 16.80 11.07 3.71
N GLU A 105 18.06 11.28 4.12
CA GLU A 105 19.11 10.25 4.21
C GLU A 105 18.71 9.02 5.05
N ARG A 106 17.88 9.22 6.08
CA ARG A 106 17.42 8.16 6.99
C ARG A 106 16.29 7.30 6.41
N VAL A 107 15.69 7.71 5.29
CA VAL A 107 14.70 6.91 4.56
C VAL A 107 15.45 5.86 3.73
N LEU A 108 15.44 4.60 4.13
CA LEU A 108 16.19 3.56 3.43
C LEU A 108 15.49 3.13 2.14
N ARG A 109 14.16 3.13 2.15
CA ARG A 109 13.32 2.78 1.00
C ARG A 109 12.02 3.55 1.10
N TYR A 110 11.51 3.99 -0.04
CA TYR A 110 10.16 4.51 -0.17
C TYR A 110 9.56 3.96 -1.45
N ASP A 111 8.53 3.13 -1.32
CA ASP A 111 7.69 2.71 -2.43
C ASP A 111 6.28 3.29 -2.27
N GLN A 112 5.69 3.72 -3.38
CA GLN A 112 4.27 3.99 -3.48
C GLN A 112 3.60 2.78 -4.13
N VAL A 113 2.66 2.18 -3.41
CA VAL A 113 1.96 0.97 -3.81
C VAL A 113 0.53 1.36 -4.16
N HIS A 114 0.22 1.49 -5.45
CA HIS A 114 -1.03 2.03 -5.97
C HIS A 114 -1.99 0.90 -6.34
N ARG A 115 -3.16 0.84 -5.70
CA ARG A 115 -4.17 -0.20 -5.97
C ARG A 115 -4.62 -0.13 -7.44
N ILE A 116 -4.65 -1.29 -8.11
CA ILE A 116 -5.18 -1.41 -9.47
C ILE A 116 -6.66 -1.79 -9.38
N ALA A 117 -7.54 -1.01 -10.01
CA ALA A 117 -8.98 -1.31 -9.99
C ALA A 117 -9.35 -2.60 -10.74
N SER A 118 -8.62 -2.92 -11.82
CA SER A 118 -8.84 -4.12 -12.64
C SER A 118 -8.13 -5.37 -12.12
N GLY A 119 -7.29 -5.24 -11.09
CA GLY A 119 -6.58 -6.39 -10.55
C GLY A 119 -7.37 -7.14 -9.48
N PRO A 120 -6.99 -8.39 -9.17
CA PRO A 120 -7.60 -9.18 -8.11
C PRO A 120 -7.78 -8.42 -6.79
N SER A 121 -8.91 -8.65 -6.12
CA SER A 121 -9.13 -8.21 -4.74
C SER A 121 -10.02 -9.18 -3.98
N SER A 122 -10.05 -9.07 -2.65
CA SER A 122 -10.95 -9.86 -1.80
C SER A 122 -12.43 -9.69 -2.12
N PHE A 123 -12.80 -8.61 -2.82
CA PHE A 123 -14.17 -8.32 -3.25
C PHE A 123 -14.52 -8.88 -4.63
N PHE A 124 -13.52 -9.17 -5.45
CA PHE A 124 -13.71 -9.78 -6.76
C PHE A 124 -12.49 -10.66 -7.10
N PRO A 125 -12.37 -11.85 -6.48
CA PRO A 125 -11.25 -12.73 -6.68
C PRO A 125 -11.37 -13.52 -7.99
N PRO A 126 -10.24 -13.93 -8.61
CA PRO A 126 -10.25 -14.91 -9.70
C PRO A 126 -10.74 -16.29 -9.19
N PRO A 127 -11.16 -17.20 -10.09
CA PRO A 127 -11.12 -17.09 -11.54
C PRO A 127 -12.25 -16.23 -12.11
N TYR A 128 -11.91 -15.37 -13.07
CA TYR A 128 -12.90 -14.60 -13.82
C TYR A 128 -13.57 -15.49 -14.88
N ARG A 129 -14.89 -15.36 -15.02
CA ARG A 129 -15.68 -16.14 -15.98
C ARG A 129 -16.50 -15.22 -16.85
N ALA A 130 -16.74 -15.64 -18.09
CA ALA A 130 -17.73 -14.99 -18.92
C ALA A 130 -19.10 -15.07 -18.23
N MET A 131 -19.78 -13.93 -18.13
CA MET A 131 -21.16 -13.90 -17.67
C MET A 131 -22.02 -14.51 -18.78
N ILE A 132 -22.46 -15.75 -18.58
CA ILE A 132 -23.30 -16.50 -19.53
C ILE A 132 -24.70 -16.73 -18.93
N GLY A 133 -25.70 -16.73 -19.79
CA GLY A 133 -27.07 -17.12 -19.42
C GLY A 133 -27.24 -18.64 -19.36
N ASP A 134 -28.43 -19.08 -18.96
CA ASP A 134 -28.79 -20.51 -18.83
C ASP A 134 -28.69 -21.27 -20.16
N ASP A 135 -28.75 -20.57 -21.30
CA ASP A 135 -28.60 -21.14 -22.64
C ASP A 135 -27.13 -21.30 -23.09
N GLY A 136 -26.18 -20.96 -22.21
CA GLY A 136 -24.74 -21.04 -22.47
C GLY A 136 -24.19 -19.92 -23.36
N LYS A 137 -24.97 -18.86 -23.61
CA LYS A 137 -24.55 -17.72 -24.44
C LYS A 137 -24.28 -16.48 -23.61
N LEU A 138 -23.57 -15.54 -24.22
CA LEU A 138 -23.43 -14.19 -23.66
C LEU A 138 -24.79 -13.49 -23.61
N PRO A 139 -25.07 -12.68 -22.57
CA PRO A 139 -26.34 -11.99 -22.41
C PRO A 139 -26.59 -11.02 -23.55
N ALA A 140 -27.84 -10.98 -24.04
CA ALA A 140 -28.27 -10.01 -25.03
C ALA A 140 -28.38 -8.58 -24.46
N GLU A 141 -28.53 -8.46 -23.14
CA GLU A 141 -28.70 -7.21 -22.40
C GLU A 141 -27.57 -7.08 -21.35
N PRO A 142 -26.32 -6.80 -21.77
CA PRO A 142 -25.15 -6.80 -20.88
C PRO A 142 -25.27 -5.79 -19.73
N GLU A 143 -25.99 -4.68 -19.91
CA GLU A 143 -26.21 -3.67 -18.88
C GLU A 143 -26.98 -4.20 -17.67
N LYS A 144 -27.76 -5.26 -17.83
CA LYS A 144 -28.50 -5.92 -16.73
C LYS A 144 -27.64 -6.93 -15.96
N CYS A 145 -26.47 -7.27 -16.49
CA CYS A 145 -25.58 -8.28 -15.93
C CYS A 145 -24.34 -7.67 -15.26
N VAL A 146 -24.18 -6.34 -15.26
CA VAL A 146 -23.03 -5.68 -14.62
C VAL A 146 -23.10 -5.89 -13.10
N PRO A 147 -22.10 -6.55 -12.48
CA PRO A 147 -22.11 -6.75 -11.04
C PRO A 147 -21.86 -5.42 -10.30
N PRO A 148 -22.39 -5.28 -9.07
CA PRO A 148 -22.02 -4.16 -8.21
C PRO A 148 -20.50 -4.13 -7.97
N TYR A 149 -19.91 -2.94 -8.01
CA TYR A 149 -18.48 -2.78 -7.76
C TYR A 149 -18.17 -2.86 -6.27
N GLY A 150 -17.39 -3.88 -5.87
CA GLY A 150 -16.80 -3.98 -4.54
C GLY A 150 -15.47 -3.25 -4.49
N ARG A 151 -15.37 -2.21 -3.66
CA ARG A 151 -14.16 -1.38 -3.52
C ARG A 151 -13.45 -1.69 -2.20
N PRO A 152 -12.16 -2.07 -2.22
CA PRO A 152 -11.34 -2.10 -1.01
C PRO A 152 -11.28 -0.73 -0.32
N ARG A 153 -11.06 -0.73 1.00
CA ARG A 153 -11.11 0.51 1.80
C ARG A 153 -10.01 1.50 1.39
N TRP A 154 -8.84 0.98 1.04
CA TRP A 154 -7.64 1.76 0.76
C TRP A 154 -7.34 1.80 -0.74
N ASP A 155 -6.89 2.96 -1.23
CA ASP A 155 -6.50 3.15 -2.63
C ASP A 155 -4.99 2.95 -2.83
N GLY A 156 -4.20 2.90 -1.75
CA GLY A 156 -2.80 2.55 -1.81
C GLY A 156 -2.11 2.48 -0.45
N LEU A 157 -0.80 2.23 -0.51
CA LEU A 157 0.10 2.15 0.63
C LEU A 157 1.39 2.94 0.32
N ALA A 158 1.75 3.88 1.18
CA ALA A 158 3.10 4.44 1.22
C ALA A 158 3.95 3.53 2.12
N TYR A 159 4.91 2.85 1.52
CA TYR A 159 5.81 1.91 2.18
C TYR A 159 7.14 2.61 2.42
N ILE A 160 7.40 3.08 3.64
CA ILE A 160 8.62 3.85 3.95
C ILE A 160 9.43 3.15 5.03
N THR A 161 10.65 2.76 4.69
CA THR A 161 11.55 1.96 5.54
C THR A 161 12.64 2.81 6.18
N TYR A 162 12.94 2.49 7.43
CA TYR A 162 13.94 3.11 8.29
C TYR A 162 14.79 2.03 8.98
N ALA A 163 15.99 2.40 9.44
CA ALA A 163 16.83 1.50 10.22
C ALA A 163 16.25 1.30 11.63
N GLU A 164 15.82 2.40 12.26
CA GLU A 164 15.38 2.45 13.65
C GLU A 164 14.10 3.27 13.79
N GLN A 165 13.36 3.09 14.88
CA GLN A 165 12.11 3.83 15.11
C GLN A 165 12.36 5.33 15.32
N ASP A 166 13.42 5.71 16.02
CA ASP A 166 13.82 7.11 16.24
C ASP A 166 14.10 7.86 14.93
N ASP A 167 14.44 7.14 13.86
CA ASP A 167 14.65 7.76 12.55
C ASP A 167 13.34 8.28 11.94
N ILE A 168 12.19 7.72 12.32
CA ILE A 168 10.88 8.24 11.92
C ILE A 168 10.71 9.66 12.45
N GLU A 169 10.93 9.89 13.75
CA GLU A 169 10.78 11.20 14.38
C GLU A 169 11.77 12.21 13.81
N ARG A 170 13.02 11.79 13.59
CA ARG A 170 14.06 12.64 12.97
C ARG A 170 13.72 13.04 11.54
N VAL A 171 13.01 12.19 10.80
CA VAL A 171 12.57 12.50 9.44
C VAL A 171 11.32 13.36 9.48
N LEU A 172 10.23 12.86 10.07
CA LEU A 172 8.92 13.51 10.05
C LEU A 172 8.85 14.78 10.90
N GLY A 173 9.76 14.97 11.86
CA GLY A 173 9.86 16.18 12.68
C GLY A 173 10.48 17.38 11.99
N GLN A 174 11.03 17.23 10.77
CA GLN A 174 11.58 18.36 10.03
C GLN A 174 10.46 19.25 9.47
N GLU A 175 10.66 20.57 9.48
CA GLU A 175 9.68 21.59 9.06
C GLU A 175 9.08 21.30 7.68
N LYS A 176 9.90 20.84 6.73
CA LYS A 176 9.49 20.40 5.40
C LYS A 176 8.31 19.42 5.41
N PHE A 177 8.32 18.42 6.29
CA PHE A 177 7.26 17.40 6.31
C PHE A 177 5.94 17.99 6.78
N ALA A 178 5.97 18.83 7.81
CA ALA A 178 4.78 19.53 8.28
C ALA A 178 4.22 20.50 7.22
N GLU A 179 5.07 21.31 6.60
CA GLU A 179 4.59 22.39 5.73
C GLU A 179 4.29 21.97 4.28
N ARG A 180 4.94 20.92 3.78
CA ARG A 180 4.85 20.53 2.35
C ARG A 180 4.21 19.17 2.17
N ILE A 181 4.58 18.19 2.99
CA ILE A 181 4.06 16.82 2.86
C ILE A 181 2.64 16.73 3.41
N ILE A 182 2.40 17.16 4.65
CA ILE A 182 1.06 17.12 5.26
C ILE A 182 0.09 18.04 4.50
N ALA A 183 0.55 19.20 4.03
CA ALA A 183 -0.27 20.09 3.22
C ALA A 183 -0.75 19.42 1.92
N ASP A 184 0.12 18.68 1.25
CA ASP A 184 -0.23 17.87 0.08
C ASP A 184 -1.16 16.71 0.44
N GLU A 185 -0.90 16.02 1.55
CA GLU A 185 -1.74 14.91 2.02
C GLU A 185 -3.18 15.38 2.22
N GLN A 186 -3.40 16.57 2.80
CA GLN A 186 -4.73 17.15 3.00
C GLN A 186 -5.45 17.50 1.68
N VAL A 187 -4.71 17.68 0.59
CA VAL A 187 -5.25 17.95 -0.75
C VAL A 187 -5.57 16.65 -1.49
N ALA A 188 -4.66 15.67 -1.42
CA ALA A 188 -4.71 14.46 -2.24
C ALA A 188 -5.42 13.27 -1.58
N PHE A 189 -5.37 13.16 -0.25
CA PHE A 189 -5.93 12.04 0.48
C PHE A 189 -7.12 12.48 1.33
N ARG A 190 -8.16 11.64 1.35
CA ARG A 190 -9.28 11.83 2.29
C ARG A 190 -8.88 11.34 3.68
N MET A 191 -8.07 10.28 3.74
CA MET A 191 -7.61 9.67 4.98
C MET A 191 -6.26 8.97 4.78
N VAL A 192 -5.43 9.06 5.81
CA VAL A 192 -4.07 8.52 5.86
C VAL A 192 -3.86 7.81 7.20
N THR A 193 -3.45 6.53 7.20
CA THR A 193 -3.01 5.84 8.42
C THR A 193 -1.52 6.05 8.66
N ARG A 194 -1.03 5.91 9.90
CA ARG A 194 0.38 6.08 10.25
C ARG A 194 0.87 5.03 11.25
N GLU A 195 0.56 3.78 10.96
CA GLU A 195 1.05 2.65 11.76
C GLU A 195 2.55 2.43 11.53
N ILE A 196 3.23 2.06 12.61
CA ILE A 196 4.63 1.64 12.63
C ILE A 196 4.64 0.12 12.66
N THR A 197 5.44 -0.47 11.80
CA THR A 197 5.55 -1.92 11.68
C THR A 197 7.01 -2.37 11.74
N ARG A 198 7.22 -3.60 12.20
CA ARG A 198 8.47 -4.32 11.98
C ARG A 198 8.36 -5.15 10.71
N GLU A 199 9.28 -4.95 9.79
CA GLU A 199 9.37 -5.71 8.56
C GLU A 199 10.21 -6.97 8.74
N TYR A 200 9.64 -8.10 8.33
CA TYR A 200 10.34 -9.37 8.14
C TYR A 200 10.32 -9.72 6.66
N ILE A 201 11.48 -9.63 6.01
CA ILE A 201 11.68 -10.07 4.63
C ILE A 201 11.89 -11.58 4.66
N LEU A 202 10.98 -12.32 4.05
CA LEU A 202 10.96 -13.77 4.07
C LEU A 202 11.47 -14.37 2.76
N ILE A 203 11.05 -13.77 1.64
CA ILE A 203 11.64 -14.01 0.32
C ILE A 203 12.21 -12.67 -0.16
N PRO A 204 13.54 -12.52 -0.26
CA PRO A 204 14.16 -11.27 -0.67
C PRO A 204 14.00 -11.04 -2.18
N SER A 205 13.73 -9.79 -2.54
CA SER A 205 13.71 -9.37 -3.93
C SER A 205 15.13 -9.33 -4.50
N ALA A 206 15.32 -10.00 -5.64
CA ALA A 206 16.60 -9.96 -6.33
C ALA A 206 16.94 -8.56 -6.90
N ARG A 207 15.94 -7.68 -7.09
CA ARG A 207 16.10 -6.38 -7.78
C ARG A 207 15.48 -5.19 -7.07
N HIS A 208 14.68 -5.40 -6.02
CA HIS A 208 13.84 -4.38 -5.37
C HIS A 208 12.97 -3.57 -6.33
N ARG A 209 12.58 -4.19 -7.46
CA ARG A 209 11.81 -3.55 -8.54
C ARG A 209 10.71 -4.47 -9.02
N ASP A 210 10.08 -5.16 -8.08
CA ASP A 210 8.97 -6.05 -8.39
C ASP A 210 7.76 -5.19 -8.74
N PRO A 211 7.24 -5.27 -9.97
CA PRO A 211 6.29 -4.28 -10.50
C PRO A 211 4.89 -4.40 -9.90
N ILE A 212 4.48 -5.60 -9.50
CA ILE A 212 3.15 -5.89 -8.98
C ILE A 212 3.25 -6.42 -7.56
N SER A 213 2.36 -5.99 -6.68
CA SER A 213 2.20 -6.57 -5.35
C SER A 213 0.76 -6.99 -5.08
N LEU A 214 0.60 -8.12 -4.41
CA LEU A 214 -0.58 -8.50 -3.65
C LEU A 214 -0.38 -8.01 -2.21
N VAL A 215 -1.19 -7.04 -1.79
CA VAL A 215 -1.18 -6.51 -0.42
C VAL A 215 -2.35 -7.14 0.32
N LYS A 216 -2.04 -7.80 1.44
CA LYS A 216 -3.03 -8.37 2.36
C LYS A 216 -3.00 -7.64 3.68
N ILE A 217 -4.12 -7.08 4.09
CA ILE A 217 -4.30 -6.32 5.32
C ILE A 217 -5.01 -7.21 6.32
N HIS A 218 -4.35 -7.46 7.45
CA HIS A 218 -4.84 -8.41 8.44
C HIS A 218 -5.37 -7.66 9.66
N MET A 219 -6.65 -7.87 9.95
CA MET A 219 -7.23 -7.64 11.28
C MET A 219 -7.28 -9.01 11.94
N ARG A 220 -6.74 -9.15 13.15
CA ARG A 220 -6.71 -10.47 13.82
C ARG A 220 -8.11 -10.95 14.17
N ASN A 221 -8.27 -12.27 14.24
CA ASN A 221 -9.43 -12.87 14.89
C ASN A 221 -9.53 -12.34 16.34
N PRO A 222 -10.70 -11.84 16.79
CA PRO A 222 -10.85 -11.26 18.13
C PRO A 222 -10.54 -12.23 19.29
N ASP A 223 -10.57 -13.55 19.03
CA ASP A 223 -10.20 -14.58 20.01
C ASP A 223 -8.67 -14.71 20.22
N LEU A 224 -7.86 -14.05 19.38
CA LEU A 224 -6.40 -14.02 19.49
C LEU A 224 -5.92 -12.70 20.09
N SER A 225 -4.92 -12.78 20.98
CA SER A 225 -4.13 -11.59 21.33
C SER A 225 -3.31 -11.14 20.12
N ARG A 226 -2.86 -9.87 20.11
CA ARG A 226 -1.99 -9.37 19.04
C ARG A 226 -0.68 -10.15 18.98
N GLU A 227 -0.09 -10.45 20.13
CA GLU A 227 1.16 -11.20 20.24
C GLU A 227 1.02 -12.61 19.67
N GLU A 228 -0.07 -13.30 20.02
CA GLU A 228 -0.31 -14.65 19.52
C GLU A 228 -0.62 -14.64 18.01
N PHE A 229 -1.43 -13.69 17.54
CA PHE A 229 -1.68 -13.52 16.11
C PHE A 229 -0.38 -13.29 15.33
N GLN A 230 0.46 -12.35 15.79
CA GLN A 230 1.71 -12.00 15.10
C GLN A 230 2.72 -13.16 15.11
N ARG A 231 2.84 -13.89 16.23
CA ARG A 231 3.65 -15.11 16.32
C ARG A 231 3.18 -16.16 15.32
N ARG A 232 1.88 -16.48 15.32
CA ARG A 232 1.32 -17.48 14.39
C ARG A 232 1.44 -17.05 12.93
N LEU A 233 1.25 -15.76 12.64
CA LEU A 233 1.42 -15.24 11.29
C LEU A 233 2.86 -15.42 10.79
N LEU A 234 3.87 -15.13 11.62
CA LEU A 234 5.28 -15.18 11.24
C LEU A 234 5.86 -16.61 11.28
N ASP A 235 5.51 -17.40 12.29
CA ASP A 235 6.19 -18.67 12.60
C ASP A 235 5.42 -19.90 12.14
N GLU A 236 4.12 -19.78 11.84
CA GLU A 236 3.29 -20.89 11.35
C GLU A 236 2.80 -20.63 9.92
N HIS A 237 2.12 -19.51 9.70
CA HIS A 237 1.53 -19.19 8.40
C HIS A 237 2.58 -18.84 7.34
N ALA A 238 3.56 -18.00 7.66
CA ALA A 238 4.60 -17.62 6.71
C ALA A 238 5.42 -18.81 6.17
N PRO A 239 5.87 -19.78 7.00
CA PRO A 239 6.49 -21.01 6.52
C PRO A 239 5.58 -21.85 5.61
N LEU A 240 4.28 -21.93 5.92
CA LEU A 240 3.31 -22.59 5.04
C LEU A 240 3.25 -21.94 3.66
N VAL A 241 3.21 -20.61 3.61
CA VAL A 241 3.23 -19.84 2.35
C VAL A 241 4.48 -20.14 1.55
N MET A 242 5.67 -20.03 2.18
CA MET A 242 6.95 -20.27 1.50
C MET A 242 7.15 -21.72 1.07
N GLY A 243 6.51 -22.68 1.75
CA GLY A 243 6.60 -24.10 1.44
C GLY A 243 5.78 -24.53 0.22
N GLN A 244 4.91 -23.66 -0.32
CA GLN A 244 4.10 -23.98 -1.49
C GLN A 244 4.90 -23.88 -2.80
N SER A 245 4.57 -24.75 -3.77
CA SER A 245 5.19 -24.75 -5.08
C SER A 245 4.81 -23.49 -5.86
N ALA A 246 3.54 -23.10 -5.82
CA ALA A 246 3.05 -21.88 -6.45
C ALA A 246 3.77 -20.62 -5.93
N THR A 247 4.11 -20.56 -4.64
CA THR A 247 4.91 -19.45 -4.08
C THR A 247 6.30 -19.42 -4.70
N THR A 248 6.97 -20.58 -4.80
CA THR A 248 8.32 -20.67 -5.40
C THR A 248 8.32 -20.25 -6.87
N GLU A 249 7.25 -20.55 -7.60
CA GLU A 249 7.11 -20.23 -9.03
C GLU A 249 6.87 -18.72 -9.26
N PHE A 250 5.83 -18.18 -8.60
CA PHE A 250 5.28 -16.87 -8.95
C PHE A 250 5.83 -15.72 -8.08
N VAL A 251 6.12 -15.98 -6.80
CA VAL A 251 6.43 -14.91 -5.83
C VAL A 251 7.91 -14.54 -5.90
N LYS A 252 8.19 -13.27 -6.20
CA LYS A 252 9.56 -12.70 -6.30
C LYS A 252 10.03 -12.08 -5.00
N ARG A 253 9.10 -11.68 -4.14
CA ARG A 253 9.36 -11.12 -2.82
C ARG A 253 8.20 -11.44 -1.89
N TYR A 254 8.49 -11.72 -0.62
CA TYR A 254 7.48 -11.86 0.42
C TYR A 254 7.99 -11.16 1.69
N ALA A 255 7.23 -10.18 2.16
CA ALA A 255 7.47 -9.52 3.43
C ALA A 255 6.21 -9.54 4.31
N VAL A 256 6.43 -9.61 5.61
CA VAL A 256 5.40 -9.46 6.63
C VAL A 256 5.73 -8.23 7.48
N LEU A 257 4.76 -7.34 7.61
CA LEU A 257 4.83 -6.13 8.43
C LEU A 257 3.99 -6.34 9.69
N LEU A 258 4.63 -6.48 10.85
CA LEU A 258 3.92 -6.65 12.13
C LEU A 258 3.71 -5.29 12.80
N ASN A 259 2.46 -4.91 13.07
CA ASN A 259 2.14 -3.61 13.68
C ASN A 259 2.65 -3.55 15.14
N ILE A 260 3.48 -2.56 15.44
CA ILE A 260 4.06 -2.30 16.76
C ILE A 260 3.57 -0.99 17.41
N GLY A 261 2.58 -0.33 16.81
CA GLY A 261 1.94 0.88 17.31
C GLY A 261 1.87 1.99 16.28
N SER A 262 1.64 3.21 16.74
CA SER A 262 1.54 4.41 15.90
C SER A 262 2.25 5.57 16.61
N THR A 263 2.75 6.55 15.83
CA THR A 263 3.26 7.81 16.39
C THR A 263 2.13 8.79 16.77
N GLN A 264 0.88 8.48 16.39
CA GLN A 264 -0.27 9.35 16.62
C GLN A 264 -1.53 8.54 16.95
N LYS A 265 -2.60 9.24 17.35
CA LYS A 265 -3.90 8.59 17.48
C LYS A 265 -4.44 8.27 16.08
N ASP A 266 -4.54 6.98 15.77
CA ASP A 266 -5.01 6.50 14.48
C ASP A 266 -6.08 5.40 14.66
N PRO A 267 -7.37 5.77 14.70
CA PRO A 267 -8.44 4.80 14.96
C PRO A 267 -8.64 3.80 13.83
N GLU A 268 -8.28 4.13 12.59
CA GLU A 268 -8.39 3.18 11.47
C GLU A 268 -7.14 2.32 11.34
N GLY A 269 -5.95 2.92 11.45
CA GLY A 269 -4.69 2.20 11.44
C GLY A 269 -4.56 1.20 12.60
N SER A 270 -5.00 1.59 13.81
CA SER A 270 -4.90 0.73 15.01
C SER A 270 -5.63 -0.61 14.90
N LYS A 271 -6.60 -0.74 13.97
CA LYS A 271 -7.32 -1.98 13.67
C LYS A 271 -6.47 -2.98 12.87
N ILE A 272 -5.44 -2.51 12.16
CA ILE A 272 -4.57 -3.33 11.32
C ILE A 272 -3.51 -3.96 12.22
N ASP A 273 -3.47 -5.30 12.32
CA ASP A 273 -2.51 -6.00 13.18
C ASP A 273 -1.24 -6.42 12.43
N ALA A 274 -1.35 -6.65 11.12
CA ALA A 274 -0.24 -6.91 10.24
C ALA A 274 -0.58 -6.66 8.77
N VAL A 275 0.44 -6.62 7.92
CA VAL A 275 0.31 -6.59 6.46
C VAL A 275 1.23 -7.64 5.85
N SER A 276 0.72 -8.48 4.95
CA SER A 276 1.55 -9.34 4.10
C SER A 276 1.66 -8.72 2.72
N ILE A 277 2.88 -8.64 2.18
CA ILE A 277 3.14 -8.10 0.84
C ILE A 277 3.90 -9.14 0.05
N LEU A 278 3.24 -9.67 -0.98
CA LEU A 278 3.83 -10.61 -1.93
C LEU A 278 4.01 -9.86 -3.25
N SER A 279 5.18 -9.95 -3.87
CA SER A 279 5.47 -9.27 -5.13
C SER A 279 5.67 -10.25 -6.28
N PHE A 280 5.24 -9.84 -7.47
CA PHE A 280 5.10 -10.67 -8.65
C PHE A 280 5.67 -9.96 -9.87
N ALA A 281 6.03 -10.72 -10.91
CA ALA A 281 6.55 -10.14 -12.15
C ALA A 281 5.44 -9.57 -13.04
N SER A 282 4.21 -10.08 -12.92
CA SER A 282 3.05 -9.66 -13.71
C SER A 282 1.74 -9.82 -12.92
N LEU A 283 0.65 -9.26 -13.44
CA LEU A 283 -0.69 -9.45 -12.86
C LEU A 283 -1.21 -10.88 -13.10
N ASN A 284 -0.85 -11.49 -14.24
CA ASN A 284 -1.21 -12.87 -14.56
C ASN A 284 -0.59 -13.85 -13.55
N ASP A 285 0.65 -13.62 -13.12
CA ASP A 285 1.29 -14.43 -12.08
C ASP A 285 0.50 -14.38 -10.76
N VAL A 286 -0.11 -13.22 -10.44
CA VAL A 286 -0.98 -13.09 -9.26
C VAL A 286 -2.26 -13.90 -9.44
N GLU A 287 -2.89 -13.82 -10.60
CA GLU A 287 -4.11 -14.57 -10.90
C GLU A 287 -3.86 -16.08 -10.84
N ASP A 288 -2.80 -16.56 -11.48
CA ASP A 288 -2.39 -17.97 -11.49
C ASP A 288 -2.04 -18.45 -10.07
N TYR A 289 -1.35 -17.62 -9.29
CA TYR A 289 -1.08 -17.89 -7.88
C TYR A 289 -2.38 -18.04 -7.07
N LEU A 290 -3.31 -17.10 -7.19
CA LEU A 290 -4.54 -17.06 -6.39
C LEU A 290 -5.50 -18.23 -6.70
N VAL A 291 -5.50 -18.75 -7.92
CA VAL A 291 -6.36 -19.88 -8.33
C VAL A 291 -5.68 -21.24 -8.17
N SER A 292 -4.43 -21.29 -7.74
CA SER A 292 -3.71 -22.53 -7.50
C SER A 292 -4.29 -23.30 -6.30
N ASN A 293 -4.21 -24.64 -6.34
CA ASN A 293 -4.59 -25.49 -5.21
C ASN A 293 -3.74 -25.19 -3.96
N ASP A 294 -2.46 -24.86 -4.16
CA ASP A 294 -1.54 -24.45 -3.10
C ASP A 294 -2.04 -23.20 -2.35
N HIS A 295 -2.63 -22.24 -3.07
CA HIS A 295 -3.18 -21.04 -2.46
C HIS A 295 -4.45 -21.32 -1.64
N GLU A 296 -5.21 -22.38 -1.93
CA GLU A 296 -6.36 -22.77 -1.10
C GLU A 296 -5.92 -23.09 0.34
N ALA A 297 -4.83 -23.84 0.50
CA ALA A 297 -4.27 -24.14 1.81
C ALA A 297 -3.77 -22.88 2.54
N ILE A 298 -3.15 -21.95 1.79
CA ILE A 298 -2.73 -20.65 2.33
C ILE A 298 -3.94 -19.85 2.81
N ALA A 299 -4.99 -19.74 1.99
CA ALA A 299 -6.21 -19.00 2.32
C ALA A 299 -6.92 -19.57 3.55
N GLN A 300 -6.98 -20.90 3.68
CA GLN A 300 -7.53 -21.56 4.87
C GLN A 300 -6.72 -21.24 6.14
N SER A 301 -5.39 -21.28 6.05
CA SER A 301 -4.51 -20.92 7.15
C SER A 301 -4.66 -19.45 7.55
N GLU A 302 -4.76 -18.55 6.57
CA GLU A 302 -4.98 -17.11 6.78
C GLU A 302 -6.34 -16.83 7.44
N ALA A 303 -7.40 -17.50 6.99
CA ALA A 303 -8.74 -17.36 7.55
C ALA A 303 -8.84 -17.80 9.03
N ALA A 304 -7.98 -18.72 9.46
CA ALA A 304 -7.91 -19.14 10.87
C ALA A 304 -7.28 -18.09 11.79
N LEU A 305 -6.54 -17.13 11.23
CA LEU A 305 -5.84 -16.07 11.98
C LEU A 305 -6.56 -14.72 11.91
N THR A 306 -7.30 -14.49 10.83
CA THR A 306 -7.88 -13.19 10.51
C THR A 306 -9.34 -13.08 10.95
N GLY A 307 -9.76 -11.85 11.23
CA GLY A 307 -11.11 -11.47 11.60
C GLY A 307 -11.76 -10.55 10.58
N GLU A 308 -12.95 -10.07 10.92
CA GLU A 308 -13.73 -9.15 10.09
C GLU A 308 -12.92 -7.89 9.74
N GLY A 309 -13.05 -7.44 8.48
CA GLY A 309 -12.38 -6.25 7.98
C GLY A 309 -10.99 -6.49 7.39
N SER A 310 -10.45 -7.71 7.49
CA SER A 310 -9.30 -8.12 6.69
C SER A 310 -9.66 -8.08 5.20
N GLU A 311 -8.77 -7.52 4.38
CA GLU A 311 -8.98 -7.37 2.94
C GLU A 311 -7.66 -7.53 2.19
N TRP A 312 -7.72 -7.80 0.90
CA TRP A 312 -6.55 -7.82 0.05
C TRP A 312 -6.84 -7.26 -1.33
N TRP A 313 -5.79 -6.74 -1.97
CA TRP A 313 -5.87 -6.15 -3.29
C TRP A 313 -4.51 -6.14 -3.97
N THR A 314 -4.52 -6.09 -5.30
CA THR A 314 -3.31 -5.95 -6.10
C THR A 314 -2.98 -4.50 -6.42
N ALA A 315 -1.69 -4.22 -6.59
CA ALA A 315 -1.16 -2.89 -6.82
C ALA A 315 0.03 -2.85 -7.78
N ILE A 316 0.24 -1.67 -8.38
CA ILE A 316 1.49 -1.29 -9.06
C ILE A 316 2.44 -0.69 -8.03
N ASN A 317 3.70 -1.10 -8.09
CA ASN A 317 4.75 -0.58 -7.23
C ASN A 317 5.58 0.48 -7.96
N TYR A 318 5.60 1.68 -7.41
CA TYR A 318 6.55 2.71 -7.79
C TYR A 318 7.58 2.88 -6.70
N SER A 319 8.77 2.35 -6.90
CA SER A 319 9.88 2.71 -6.05
C SER A 319 10.20 4.19 -6.27
N VAL A 320 10.27 4.98 -5.19
CA VAL A 320 10.65 6.39 -5.20
C VAL A 320 12.10 6.51 -4.75
N MET A 321 12.45 5.84 -3.65
CA MET A 321 13.79 5.80 -3.07
C MET A 321 14.16 4.36 -2.75
N ASN A 322 15.41 3.96 -3.00
CA ASN A 322 15.91 2.69 -2.51
C ASN A 322 17.43 2.77 -2.28
N ARG A 323 17.84 2.50 -1.04
CA ARG A 323 19.24 2.51 -0.60
C ARG A 323 19.67 1.17 -0.03
N LEU A 324 18.82 0.15 -0.04
CA LEU A 324 19.12 -1.19 0.47
C LEU A 324 19.55 -2.08 -0.70
N MET A 325 20.79 -2.57 -0.71
CA MET A 325 21.26 -3.51 -1.73
C MET A 325 22.40 -4.42 -1.22
N PRO A 326 22.33 -5.75 -1.43
CA PRO A 326 21.14 -6.52 -1.79
C PRO A 326 20.12 -6.67 -0.64
N GLU A 327 18.87 -7.00 -0.98
CA GLU A 327 17.89 -7.50 -0.02
C GLU A 327 18.31 -8.88 0.47
N VAL A 328 18.20 -9.12 1.76
CA VAL A 328 18.43 -10.43 2.38
C VAL A 328 17.25 -10.80 3.27
N ALA A 329 17.08 -12.08 3.52
CA ALA A 329 16.07 -12.55 4.44
C ALA A 329 16.37 -12.05 5.87
N THR A 330 15.31 -11.70 6.59
CA THR A 330 15.37 -11.25 7.98
C THR A 330 15.53 -12.44 8.92
N GLU A 331 16.43 -12.31 9.90
CA GLU A 331 16.57 -13.20 11.05
C GLU A 331 15.33 -13.08 11.95
N ARG A 332 14.75 -14.22 12.35
CA ARG A 332 13.49 -14.30 13.09
C ARG A 332 13.70 -14.35 14.60
#